data_AF-A0A497K7D1-F1
#
_entry.id   AF-A0A497K7D1-F1
#
_cell.length_a   1.000
_cell.length_b   1.000
_cell.length_c   1.000
_cell.angle_alpha   90.00
_cell.angle_beta   90.00
_cell.angle_gamma   90.00
#
_symmetry.space_group_name_H-M   'P 1'
#
loop_
_entity.id
_entity.type
_entity.pdbx_description
1 polymer ?
#
loop_
_entity_poly.entity_id
_entity_poly.type
_entity_poly.pdbx_seq_one_letter_code
_entity_poly.pdbx_strand_id
1 'polypeptide(L)' 'MLYQTRRRVRISIRPKIVMTTLLCEKCGFKNLREFKRGDYVFKETDEKCPKCNENMYIAAIYREVKETK' A
#
# COMPACT_ATOMS: atom_id res chain seq x y z
N MET A 1 4.21 20.96 47.03
CA MET A 1 3.97 19.74 46.24
C MET A 1 4.32 20.02 44.79
N LEU A 2 5.25 19.27 44.20
CA LEU A 2 5.66 19.44 42.80
C LEU A 2 4.61 18.85 41.85
N TYR A 3 3.72 19.71 41.35
CA TYR A 3 2.78 19.42 40.27
C TYR A 3 3.51 19.32 38.91
N GLN A 4 4.48 18.41 38.78
CA GLN A 4 5.00 18.05 37.47
C GLN A 4 4.12 16.93 36.90
N THR A 5 2.90 17.30 36.53
CA THR A 5 2.04 16.47 35.69
C THR A 5 2.77 16.25 34.38
N ARG A 6 3.29 15.03 34.19
CA ARG A 6 3.89 14.56 32.94
C ARG A 6 2.93 14.91 31.79
N ARG A 7 3.27 15.93 30.99
CA ARG A 7 2.54 16.25 29.75
C ARG A 7 2.55 14.98 28.90
N ARG A 8 1.41 14.29 28.82
CA ARG A 8 1.24 13.19 27.88
C ARG A 8 1.31 13.79 26.47
N VAL A 9 2.45 13.61 25.81
CA VAL A 9 2.60 13.95 24.39
C VAL A 9 1.60 13.08 23.63
N ARG A 10 0.53 13.69 23.12
CA ARG A 10 -0.39 13.02 22.20
C ARG A 10 0.30 12.92 20.85
N ILE A 11 1.00 11.82 20.61
CA ILE A 11 1.57 11.51 19.30
C ILE A 11 0.39 11.26 18.35
N SER A 12 0.12 12.22 17.47
CA SER A 12 -0.84 12.04 16.37
C SER A 12 -0.18 11.17 15.29
N ILE A 13 -0.47 9.87 15.32
CA ILE A 13 -0.07 8.95 14.25
C ILE A 13 -1.07 9.12 13.11
N ARG A 14 -0.69 9.85 12.06
CA ARG A 14 -1.49 9.92 10.83
C ARG A 14 -1.37 8.59 10.08
N PRO A 15 -2.47 7.95 9.66
CA PRO A 15 -2.41 6.75 8.85
C PRO A 15 -1.72 7.07 7.53
N LYS A 16 -0.73 6.24 7.19
CA LYS A 16 0.03 6.35 5.94
C LYS A 16 -0.67 5.47 4.91
N ILE A 17 -1.10 6.05 3.80
CA ILE A 17 -1.71 5.29 2.70
C ILE A 17 -0.58 4.49 2.02
N VAL A 18 -0.78 3.18 1.92
CA VAL A 18 0.13 2.24 1.27
C VAL A 18 -0.58 1.68 0.05
N MET A 19 0.11 1.70 -1.09
CA MET A 19 -0.40 1.27 -2.37
C MET A 19 0.34 0.02 -2.83
N THR A 20 -0.40 -0.87 -3.48
CA THR A 20 0.09 -2.10 -4.11
C THR A 20 -0.05 -1.95 -5.62
N THR A 21 1.01 -2.24 -6.37
CA THR A 21 1.00 -2.32 -7.84
C THR A 21 0.92 -3.77 -8.27
N LEU A 22 -0.12 -4.10 -9.01
CA LEU A 22 -0.29 -5.38 -9.70
C LEU A 22 0.23 -5.25 -11.12
N LEU A 23 1.04 -6.21 -11.57
CA LEU A 23 1.54 -6.28 -12.94
C LEU A 23 1.07 -7.58 -13.59
N CYS A 24 0.64 -7.49 -14.84
CA CYS A 24 0.41 -8.66 -15.69
C CYS A 24 1.68 -9.02 -16.46
N GLU A 25 2.09 -10.28 -16.40
CA GLU A 25 3.28 -10.78 -17.11
C GLU A 25 3.14 -10.72 -18.63
N LYS A 26 1.96 -11.07 -19.17
CA LYS A 26 1.78 -11.15 -20.63
C LYS A 26 1.69 -9.80 -21.34
N CYS A 27 0.93 -8.86 -20.78
CA CYS A 27 0.62 -7.59 -21.46
C CYS A 27 1.23 -6.35 -20.81
N GLY A 28 1.92 -6.51 -19.67
CA GLY A 28 2.51 -5.40 -18.92
C GLY A 28 1.50 -4.44 -18.30
N PHE A 29 0.21 -4.80 -18.25
CA PHE A 29 -0.82 -3.97 -17.62
C PHE A 29 -0.52 -3.79 -16.14
N LYS A 30 -0.61 -2.54 -15.67
CA LYS A 30 -0.41 -2.15 -14.27
C LYS A 30 -1.75 -1.76 -13.67
N ASN A 31 -2.08 -2.32 -12.51
CA ASN A 31 -3.23 -1.92 -11.72
C ASN A 31 -2.77 -1.43 -10.34
N LEU A 32 -3.36 -0.34 -9.86
CA LEU A 32 -3.02 0.29 -8.58
C LEU A 32 -4.18 0.10 -7.62
N ARG A 33 -3.90 -0.45 -6.44
CA ARG A 33 -4.90 -0.64 -5.39
C ARG A 33 -4.34 -0.33 -4.01
N GLU A 34 -5.22 -0.10 -3.04
CA GLU A 34 -4.81 0.01 -1.64
C GLU A 34 -4.26 -1.32 -1.12
N PHE A 35 -3.24 -1.23 -0.26
CA PHE A 35 -2.63 -2.39 0.36
C PHE A 35 -3.63 -3.15 1.24
N LYS A 36 -3.70 -4.47 1.04
CA LYS A 36 -4.49 -5.38 1.90
C LYS A 36 -3.54 -6.24 2.74
N ARG A 37 -3.98 -6.61 3.95
CA ARG A 37 -3.22 -7.53 4.81
C ARG A 37 -3.00 -8.86 4.08
N GLY A 38 -1.75 -9.33 4.06
CA GLY A 38 -1.36 -10.55 3.35
C GLY A 38 -0.88 -10.32 1.91
N ASP A 39 -0.81 -9.08 1.45
CA ASP A 39 -0.07 -8.73 0.23
C ASP A 39 1.43 -8.75 0.48
N TYR A 40 2.18 -9.39 -0.42
CA TYR A 40 3.65 -9.39 -0.44
C TYR A 40 4.13 -9.29 -1.89
N VAL A 41 5.35 -8.79 -2.09
CA VAL A 41 5.93 -8.64 -3.43
C VAL A 41 6.16 -10.02 -4.06
N PHE A 42 5.82 -10.16 -5.34
CA PHE A 42 5.76 -11.41 -6.11
C PHE A 42 4.67 -12.40 -5.71
N LYS A 43 3.68 -11.98 -4.93
CA LYS A 43 2.47 -12.78 -4.71
C LYS A 43 1.64 -12.85 -6.00
N GLU A 44 1.26 -14.05 -6.43
CA GLU A 44 0.21 -14.25 -7.44
C GLU A 44 -1.15 -13.85 -6.87
N THR A 45 -1.91 -13.07 -7.64
CA THR A 45 -3.19 -12.51 -7.23
C THR A 45 -4.30 -13.25 -7.97
N ASP A 46 -5.40 -13.52 -7.28
CA ASP A 46 -6.60 -14.11 -7.89
C ASP A 46 -7.30 -13.15 -8.88
N GLU A 47 -6.88 -11.88 -8.89
CA GLU A 47 -7.36 -10.86 -9.81
C GLU A 47 -6.80 -11.08 -11.22
N LYS A 48 -7.70 -11.32 -12.17
CA LYS A 48 -7.37 -11.48 -13.59
C LYS A 48 -7.17 -10.13 -14.26
N CYS A 49 -6.24 -10.08 -15.20
CA CYS A 49 -6.01 -8.91 -16.02
C CYS A 49 -7.25 -8.61 -16.89
N PRO A 50 -7.79 -7.38 -16.89
CA PRO A 50 -8.97 -7.03 -17.70
C PRO A 50 -8.70 -7.06 -19.22
N LYS A 51 -7.43 -7.10 -19.65
CA LYS A 51 -7.04 -7.12 -21.06
C LYS A 51 -6.83 -8.52 -21.64
N CYS A 52 -6.19 -9.41 -20.90
CA CYS A 52 -5.79 -10.73 -21.40
C CYS A 52 -6.27 -11.90 -20.53
N ASN A 53 -7.02 -11.62 -19.46
CA ASN A 53 -7.64 -12.61 -18.56
C ASN A 53 -6.64 -13.54 -17.85
N GLU A 54 -5.39 -13.11 -17.76
CA GLU A 54 -4.29 -13.81 -17.12
C GLU A 54 -4.16 -13.45 -15.63
N ASN A 55 -3.45 -14.27 -14.87
CA ASN A 55 -3.10 -13.94 -13.49
C ASN A 55 -2.16 -12.73 -13.46
N MET A 56 -2.33 -11.89 -12.45
CA MET A 56 -1.44 -10.77 -12.15
C MET A 56 -0.69 -11.06 -10.86
N TYR A 57 0.48 -10.46 -10.71
CA TYR A 57 1.27 -10.57 -9.48
C TYR A 57 1.56 -9.18 -8.89
N ILE A 58 1.87 -9.14 -7.61
CA ILE A 58 2.24 -7.89 -6.93
C ILE A 58 3.69 -7.53 -7.29
N ALA A 59 3.88 -6.48 -8.08
CA ALA A 59 5.20 -6.02 -8.48
C ALA A 59 5.84 -5.08 -7.44
N ALA A 60 5.04 -4.29 -6.72
CA ALA A 60 5.55 -3.34 -5.74
C ALA A 60 4.52 -3.01 -4.65
N ILE A 61 5.02 -2.74 -3.44
CA ILE A 61 4.23 -2.20 -2.33
C ILE A 61 4.98 -0.99 -1.80
N TYR A 62 4.36 0.18 -1.85
CA TYR A 62 5.02 1.44 -1.48
C TYR A 62 4.07 2.38 -0.78
N ARG A 63 4.65 3.30 -0.01
CA ARG A 63 3.89 4.39 0.61
C ARG A 63 3.75 5.53 -0.37
N GLU A 64 2.52 6.00 -0.59
CA GLU A 64 2.30 7.20 -1.37
C GLU A 64 2.67 8.44 -0.53
N VAL A 65 3.57 9.26 -1.05
CA VAL A 65 3.95 10.54 -0.45
C VAL A 65 3.25 11.62 -1.26
N LYS A 66 2.17 12.19 -0.72
CA LYS A 66 1.58 13.40 -1.30
C LYS A 66 2.55 14.54 -1.05
N GLU A 67 3.18 15.05 -2.10
CA GLU A 67 3.94 16.29 -2.02
C GLU A 67 2.97 17.42 -1.64
N THR A 68 3.15 17.99 -0.45
CA THR A 68 2.50 19.25 -0.10
C THR A 68 3.22 20.35 -0.86
N LYS A 69 2.62 20.82 -1.96
CA LYS A 69 2.97 22.09 -2.58
C LYS A 69 2.51 23.26 -1.71
#